data_AF-A0A6I9MY42-F1
#
_entry.id   AF-A0A6I9MY42-F1
#
_cell.length_a   1.000
_cell.length_b   1.000
_cell.length_c   1.000
_cell.angle_alpha   90.00
_cell.angle_beta   90.00
_cell.angle_gamma   90.00
#
_symmetry.space_group_name_H-M   'P 1'
#
loop_
_entity.id
_entity.type
_entity.pdbx_description
1 polymer ?
#
loop_
_entity_poly.entity_id
_entity_poly.type
_entity_poly.pdbx_seq_one_letter_code
_entity_poly.pdbx_strand_id
1 'polypeptide(L)'
;MQKENDQVGGDKESKEERTQNATEGTVSKRIRVNTPSPQRGSTPQASPPKFVSVEELMQTAKGVSNMVLAHEIIFNSDFQVKPAAPPEGSLEHKVKEIMHKAFWECLEAQLTDEPQTYGHLIKLLAEIKETLLSFVMPLNVRLRTQIEEVLDLPLIQQQAEKGAVDIGQLSQFIVMMMGSQCAPCRDEDIRKLKEITEIVPLLKAIFSVLDLMKLDMANFALTSLRPHLMQQSVEYERSKFQEFVEKQPSKESLFHEISHFIPNI
;
A
#
# COMPACT_ATOMS: atom_id res chain seq x y z
N MET A 1 37.38 43.18 -4.64
CA MET A 1 37.33 44.24 -5.67
C MET A 1 36.51 43.68 -6.81
N GLN A 2 35.46 44.28 -7.37
CA GLN A 2 34.68 45.52 -7.18
C GLN A 2 33.48 45.30 -8.13
N LYS A 3 32.22 45.50 -7.69
CA LYS A 3 31.29 46.58 -8.13
C LYS A 3 30.88 46.51 -9.61
N GLU A 4 29.66 46.79 -10.07
CA GLU A 4 28.47 47.57 -9.63
C GLU A 4 27.30 47.04 -10.50
N ASN A 5 26.09 46.84 -9.98
CA ASN A 5 25.01 47.83 -9.84
C ASN A 5 24.58 48.49 -11.17
N ASP A 6 23.31 48.35 -11.57
CA ASP A 6 22.40 49.49 -11.47
C ASP A 6 20.93 49.16 -11.77
N GLN A 7 20.10 49.82 -10.97
CA GLN A 7 18.65 49.97 -11.00
C GLN A 7 18.17 50.83 -12.19
N VAL A 8 16.84 50.84 -12.38
CA VAL A 8 15.92 51.97 -12.66
C VAL A 8 14.71 51.37 -13.41
N GLY A 9 13.44 51.57 -13.07
CA GLY A 9 12.77 52.49 -12.15
C GLY A 9 11.52 53.07 -12.83
N GLY A 10 10.34 52.92 -12.19
CA GLY A 10 9.13 53.77 -12.30
C GLY A 10 8.43 53.90 -13.68
N ASP A 11 7.17 54.31 -13.83
CA ASP A 11 6.08 54.66 -12.91
C ASP A 11 4.84 55.00 -13.79
N LYS A 12 3.62 54.84 -13.23
CA LYS A 12 2.39 55.65 -13.44
C LYS A 12 1.56 55.60 -14.76
N GLU A 13 0.40 54.94 -14.66
CA GLU A 13 -0.98 55.49 -14.54
C GLU A 13 -1.40 56.78 -15.32
N SER A 14 -2.61 56.73 -15.94
CA SER A 14 -3.64 57.78 -16.26
C SER A 14 -4.22 57.56 -17.68
N LYS A 15 -5.46 57.14 -17.95
CA LYS A 15 -6.84 57.63 -17.69
C LYS A 15 -7.32 58.77 -18.62
N GLU A 16 -8.38 58.45 -19.40
CA GLU A 16 -9.44 59.31 -20.00
C GLU A 16 -9.00 60.38 -21.05
N GLU A 17 -9.77 60.83 -22.06
CA GLU A 17 -11.19 60.80 -22.42
C GLU A 17 -11.39 61.34 -23.86
N ARG A 18 -12.59 61.11 -24.45
CA ARG A 18 -13.30 61.93 -25.48
C ARG A 18 -12.70 62.02 -26.91
N THR A 19 -13.47 62.06 -28.01
CA THR A 19 -14.68 62.86 -28.27
C THR A 19 -15.40 62.40 -29.56
N GLN A 20 -16.75 62.37 -29.50
CA GLN A 20 -17.77 62.82 -30.47
C GLN A 20 -17.56 62.66 -31.99
N ASN A 21 -18.60 62.14 -32.67
CA ASN A 21 -19.34 62.94 -33.66
C ASN A 21 -20.75 62.36 -33.94
N ALA A 22 -21.71 63.26 -33.97
CA ALA A 22 -23.12 63.06 -34.32
C ALA A 22 -23.36 63.41 -35.80
N THR A 23 -24.40 62.87 -36.44
CA THR A 23 -25.37 63.60 -37.27
C THR A 23 -26.48 62.68 -37.81
N GLU A 24 -27.60 63.31 -38.14
CA GLU A 24 -28.99 62.83 -38.12
C GLU A 24 -29.55 62.32 -39.46
N GLY A 25 -30.76 61.74 -39.40
CA GLY A 25 -31.71 61.56 -40.51
C GLY A 25 -31.76 60.12 -41.05
N THR A 26 -32.86 59.38 -41.06
CA THR A 26 -34.18 59.75 -41.60
C THR A 26 -35.24 58.73 -41.15
N VAL A 27 -36.47 59.22 -40.99
CA VAL A 27 -37.68 58.51 -40.54
C VAL A 27 -38.08 57.35 -41.45
N SER A 28 -38.40 56.20 -40.86
CA SER A 28 -39.33 55.22 -41.43
C SER A 28 -40.12 54.53 -40.32
N LYS A 29 -41.39 54.93 -40.18
CA LYS A 29 -42.40 54.26 -39.35
C LYS A 29 -42.58 52.81 -39.84
N ARG A 30 -42.18 51.82 -39.04
CA ARG A 30 -42.65 50.44 -39.19
C ARG A 30 -43.51 50.04 -38.00
N ILE A 31 -44.62 49.42 -38.37
CA ILE A 31 -45.78 49.03 -37.58
C ILE A 31 -45.36 48.01 -36.51
N ARG A 32 -45.86 48.23 -35.29
CA ARG A 32 -45.70 47.39 -34.11
C ARG A 32 -46.53 46.12 -34.30
N VAL A 33 -45.89 44.96 -34.43
CA VAL A 33 -46.55 43.66 -34.28
C VAL A 33 -46.05 43.07 -32.96
N ASN A 34 -46.97 42.92 -32.01
CA ASN A 34 -46.72 42.35 -30.70
C ASN A 34 -46.52 40.83 -30.84
N THR A 35 -45.28 40.36 -30.68
CA THR A 35 -44.97 38.96 -30.35
C THR A 35 -44.63 38.86 -28.87
N PRO A 36 -45.29 37.98 -28.09
CA PRO A 36 -45.03 37.85 -26.67
C PRO A 36 -43.63 37.25 -26.45
N SER A 37 -42.82 37.96 -25.66
CA SER A 37 -41.50 37.51 -25.22
C SER A 37 -41.65 36.27 -24.32
N PRO A 38 -40.90 35.18 -24.53
CA PRO A 38 -40.86 34.08 -23.57
C PRO A 38 -40.24 34.62 -22.28
N GLN A 39 -40.95 34.44 -21.17
CA GLN A 39 -40.40 34.67 -19.85
C GLN A 39 -39.05 33.94 -19.73
N ARG A 40 -38.02 34.72 -19.38
CA ARG A 40 -36.69 34.26 -19.02
C ARG A 40 -36.83 33.39 -17.76
N GLY A 41 -37.12 32.11 -17.97
CA GLY A 41 -37.06 31.08 -16.94
C GLY A 41 -35.62 30.93 -16.46
N SER A 42 -35.40 31.26 -15.19
CA SER A 42 -34.32 30.81 -14.31
C SER A 42 -33.21 29.97 -14.96
N THR A 43 -32.08 30.60 -15.28
CA THR A 43 -30.79 29.90 -15.33
C THR A 43 -30.53 29.27 -13.96
N PRO A 44 -30.13 27.99 -13.85
CA PRO A 44 -29.70 27.45 -12.57
C PRO A 44 -28.56 28.32 -12.04
N GLN A 45 -28.77 28.90 -10.87
CA GLN A 45 -27.78 29.75 -10.22
C GLN A 45 -26.61 28.84 -9.85
N ALA A 46 -25.49 28.95 -10.57
CA ALA A 46 -24.27 28.23 -10.26
C ALA A 46 -23.89 28.55 -8.80
N SER A 47 -23.75 27.51 -7.99
CA SER A 47 -23.33 27.68 -6.60
C SER A 47 -21.90 28.25 -6.58
N PRO A 48 -21.56 29.13 -5.62
CA PRO A 48 -20.20 29.64 -5.50
C PRO A 48 -19.17 28.50 -5.40
N PRO A 49 -17.99 28.62 -6.03
CA PRO A 49 -16.96 27.58 -5.93
C PRO A 49 -16.55 27.41 -4.47
N LYS A 50 -16.77 26.20 -3.94
CA LYS A 50 -16.24 25.81 -2.63
C LYS A 50 -14.78 25.42 -2.82
N PHE A 51 -13.90 26.05 -2.08
CA PHE A 51 -12.49 25.68 -2.03
C PHE A 51 -12.35 24.35 -1.29
N VAL A 52 -11.78 23.34 -1.95
CA VAL A 52 -11.48 22.02 -1.36
C VAL A 52 -10.11 22.10 -0.69
N SER A 53 -9.98 21.53 0.51
CA SER A 53 -8.68 21.48 1.19
C SER A 53 -7.77 20.39 0.61
N VAL A 54 -6.45 20.54 0.75
CA VAL A 54 -5.48 19.50 0.32
C VAL A 54 -5.71 18.18 1.06
N GLU A 55 -6.08 18.24 2.34
CA GLU A 55 -6.42 17.06 3.14
C GLU A 55 -7.65 16.33 2.57
N GLU A 56 -8.70 17.06 2.23
CA GLU A 56 -9.92 16.52 1.64
C GLU A 56 -9.67 15.90 0.26
N LEU A 57 -8.77 16.49 -0.54
CA LEU A 57 -8.31 15.90 -1.80
C LEU A 57 -7.54 14.59 -1.56
N MET A 58 -6.60 14.54 -0.61
CA MET A 58 -5.85 13.33 -0.29
C MET A 58 -6.77 12.21 0.23
N GLN A 59 -7.73 12.55 1.10
CA GLN A 59 -8.70 11.59 1.62
C GLN A 59 -9.61 11.04 0.51
N THR A 60 -10.01 11.90 -0.43
CA THR A 60 -10.82 11.51 -1.59
C THR A 60 -10.04 10.58 -2.52
N ALA A 61 -8.78 10.92 -2.84
CA ALA A 61 -7.90 10.07 -3.65
C ALA A 61 -7.67 8.68 -3.02
N LYS A 62 -7.48 8.63 -1.70
CA LYS A 62 -7.37 7.37 -0.95
C LYS A 62 -8.67 6.57 -1.02
N GLY A 63 -9.82 7.23 -0.93
CA GLY A 63 -11.14 6.60 -1.07
C GLY A 63 -11.32 5.91 -2.43
N VAL A 64 -10.97 6.61 -3.51
CA VAL A 64 -11.05 6.06 -4.88
C VAL A 64 -10.10 4.88 -5.06
N SER A 65 -8.85 5.00 -4.62
CA SER A 65 -7.87 3.91 -4.67
C SER A 65 -8.36 2.65 -3.95
N ASN A 66 -8.95 2.82 -2.75
CA ASN A 66 -9.53 1.71 -2.01
C ASN A 66 -10.72 1.04 -2.74
N MET A 67 -11.57 1.81 -3.43
CA MET A 67 -12.67 1.25 -4.22
C MET A 67 -12.15 0.43 -5.41
N VAL A 68 -11.17 0.97 -6.15
CA VAL A 68 -10.55 0.26 -7.28
C VAL A 68 -9.89 -1.03 -6.79
N LEU A 69 -9.16 -0.96 -5.68
CA LEU A 69 -8.54 -2.14 -5.07
C LEU A 69 -9.59 -3.19 -4.64
N ALA A 70 -10.69 -2.76 -4.01
CA ALA A 70 -11.75 -3.68 -3.63
C ALA A 70 -12.36 -4.37 -4.86
N HIS A 71 -12.57 -3.62 -5.94
CA HIS A 71 -13.05 -4.15 -7.21
C HIS A 71 -12.07 -5.17 -7.80
N GLU A 72 -10.77 -4.86 -7.84
CA GLU A 72 -9.74 -5.80 -8.29
C GLU A 72 -9.72 -7.08 -7.46
N ILE A 73 -9.73 -6.98 -6.13
CA ILE A 73 -9.73 -8.14 -5.23
C ILE A 73 -10.93 -9.06 -5.53
N ILE A 74 -12.10 -8.48 -5.76
CA ILE A 74 -13.37 -9.21 -5.91
C ILE A 74 -13.50 -9.81 -7.31
N PHE A 75 -13.22 -9.04 -8.36
CA PHE A 75 -13.56 -9.40 -9.74
C PHE A 75 -12.38 -9.88 -10.58
N ASN A 76 -11.13 -9.54 -10.22
CA ASN A 76 -9.96 -10.08 -10.90
C ASN A 76 -9.54 -11.40 -10.24
N SER A 77 -9.77 -12.52 -10.95
CA SER A 77 -9.37 -13.86 -10.48
C SER A 77 -7.87 -14.00 -10.29
N ASP A 78 -7.09 -13.25 -11.06
CA ASP A 78 -5.63 -13.32 -11.09
C ASP A 78 -4.99 -12.34 -10.09
N PHE A 79 -5.81 -11.60 -9.34
CA PHE A 79 -5.31 -10.71 -8.29
C PHE A 79 -4.58 -11.53 -7.22
N GLN A 80 -3.33 -11.13 -6.95
CA GLN A 80 -2.47 -11.69 -5.92
C GLN A 80 -1.76 -10.59 -5.15
N VAL A 81 -1.63 -10.76 -3.84
CA VAL A 81 -0.74 -9.99 -2.99
C VAL A 81 0.69 -10.27 -3.44
N LYS A 82 1.40 -9.19 -3.79
CA LYS A 82 2.79 -9.23 -4.20
C LYS A 82 3.70 -8.96 -3.00
N PRO A 83 4.95 -9.44 -3.02
CA PRO A 83 5.95 -9.05 -2.04
C PRO A 83 6.10 -7.52 -2.00
N ALA A 84 6.09 -6.95 -0.79
CA ALA A 84 6.42 -5.55 -0.59
C ALA A 84 7.95 -5.38 -0.69
N ALA A 85 8.43 -4.99 -1.87
CA ALA A 85 9.83 -4.65 -2.09
C ALA A 85 9.97 -3.16 -2.41
N PRO A 86 10.87 -2.43 -1.73
CA PRO A 86 11.16 -1.06 -2.09
C PRO A 86 11.73 -1.02 -3.51
N PRO A 87 11.44 0.03 -4.31
CA PRO A 87 11.95 0.16 -5.67
C PRO A 87 13.46 0.02 -5.74
N GLU A 88 13.98 -0.69 -6.74
CA GLU A 88 15.41 -0.86 -6.93
C GLU A 88 16.12 0.49 -7.04
N GLY A 89 17.25 0.63 -6.33
CA GLY A 89 18.02 1.87 -6.28
C GLY A 89 17.47 2.96 -5.35
N SER A 90 16.27 2.77 -4.78
CA SER A 90 15.74 3.69 -3.76
C SER A 90 16.61 3.72 -2.49
N LEU A 91 16.54 4.82 -1.75
CA LEU A 91 17.21 4.93 -0.45
C LEU A 91 16.73 3.84 0.51
N GLU A 92 15.42 3.58 0.54
CA GLU A 92 14.82 2.54 1.36
C GLU A 92 15.39 1.16 1.05
N HIS A 93 15.54 0.81 -0.23
CA HIS A 93 16.16 -0.45 -0.65
C HIS A 93 17.58 -0.58 -0.13
N LYS A 94 18.42 0.46 -0.31
CA LYS A 94 19.81 0.46 0.16
C LYS A 94 19.89 0.35 1.69
N VAL A 95 19.04 1.07 2.41
CA VAL A 95 18.98 1.00 3.88
C VAL A 95 18.61 -0.41 4.34
N LYS A 96 17.58 -1.01 3.72
CA LYS A 96 17.15 -2.38 4.02
C LYS A 96 18.28 -3.38 3.77
N GLU A 97 18.95 -3.28 2.63
CA GLU A 97 20.06 -4.17 2.26
C GLU A 97 21.22 -4.07 3.27
N ILE A 98 21.67 -2.86 3.59
CA ILE A 98 22.76 -2.62 4.55
C ILE A 98 22.39 -3.15 5.93
N MET A 99 21.17 -2.89 6.42
CA MET A 99 20.72 -3.35 7.72
C MET A 99 20.62 -4.88 7.79
N HIS A 100 20.04 -5.51 6.77
CA HIS A 100 19.96 -6.97 6.71
C HIS A 100 21.37 -7.58 6.68
N LYS A 101 22.27 -7.04 5.86
CA LYS A 101 23.67 -7.50 5.80
C LYS A 101 24.35 -7.40 7.16
N ALA A 102 24.29 -6.22 7.79
CA ALA A 102 24.90 -5.99 9.10
C ALA A 102 24.33 -6.91 10.19
N PHE A 103 23.02 -7.17 10.17
CA PHE A 103 22.39 -8.11 11.10
C PHE A 103 22.98 -9.52 10.97
N TRP A 104 23.09 -10.02 9.75
CA TRP A 104 23.59 -11.37 9.52
C TRP A 104 25.09 -11.51 9.77
N GLU A 105 25.89 -10.48 9.47
CA GLU A 105 27.31 -10.42 9.83
C GLU A 105 27.49 -10.43 11.35
N CYS A 106 26.66 -9.67 12.08
CA CYS A 106 26.65 -9.72 13.54
C CYS A 106 26.27 -11.11 14.07
N LEU A 107 25.25 -11.77 13.51
CA LEU A 107 24.87 -13.12 13.93
C LEU A 107 26.02 -14.11 13.69
N GLU A 108 26.68 -14.04 12.55
CA GLU A 108 27.81 -14.90 12.20
C GLU A 108 29.00 -14.68 13.15
N ALA A 109 29.34 -13.42 13.45
CA ALA A 109 30.35 -13.09 14.44
C ALA A 109 29.98 -13.64 15.82
N GLN A 110 28.73 -13.48 16.26
CA GLN A 110 28.25 -13.96 17.56
C GLN A 110 28.36 -15.48 17.75
N LEU A 111 28.17 -16.25 16.67
CA LEU A 111 28.30 -17.71 16.67
C LEU A 111 29.75 -18.19 16.53
N THR A 112 30.65 -17.34 16.04
CA THR A 112 32.06 -17.67 15.80
C THR A 112 32.98 -17.19 16.93
N ASP A 113 32.60 -16.14 17.65
CA ASP A 113 33.38 -15.56 18.76
C ASP A 113 33.52 -16.51 19.96
N GLU A 114 34.56 -16.28 20.77
CA GLU A 114 34.78 -16.96 22.05
C GLU A 114 34.74 -15.93 23.21
N PRO A 115 33.75 -15.98 24.14
CA PRO A 115 32.62 -16.90 24.21
C PRO A 115 31.49 -16.55 23.22
N GLN A 116 30.83 -17.57 22.69
CA GLN A 116 29.69 -17.40 21.78
C GLN A 116 28.54 -16.69 22.48
N THR A 117 27.85 -15.82 21.74
CA THR A 117 26.64 -15.16 22.23
C THR A 117 25.47 -15.52 21.32
N TYR A 118 24.27 -15.69 21.89
CA TYR A 118 23.11 -16.20 21.14
C TYR A 118 21.96 -15.18 21.07
N GLY A 119 22.23 -13.92 21.38
CA GLY A 119 21.19 -12.89 21.49
C GLY A 119 20.40 -12.67 20.20
N HIS A 120 21.06 -12.64 19.03
CA HIS A 120 20.36 -12.52 17.74
C HIS A 120 19.65 -13.81 17.36
N LEU A 121 20.24 -14.98 17.64
CA LEU A 121 19.61 -16.27 17.38
C LEU A 121 18.27 -16.42 18.12
N ILE A 122 18.22 -16.08 19.41
CA ILE A 122 17.00 -16.18 20.21
C ILE A 122 15.89 -15.29 19.64
N LYS A 123 16.23 -14.08 19.16
CA LYS A 123 15.26 -13.19 18.50
C LYS A 123 14.71 -13.80 17.21
N LEU A 124 15.57 -14.41 16.39
CA LEU A 124 15.14 -15.11 15.18
C LEU A 124 14.23 -16.29 15.50
N LEU A 125 14.57 -17.09 16.51
CA LEU A 125 13.74 -18.21 16.96
C LEU A 125 12.38 -17.74 17.47
N ALA A 126 12.33 -16.59 18.16
CA ALA A 126 11.07 -15.98 18.59
C ALA A 126 10.19 -15.61 17.38
N GLU A 127 10.76 -14.94 16.38
CA GLU A 127 10.01 -14.56 15.19
C GLU A 127 9.55 -15.77 14.35
N ILE A 128 10.40 -16.80 14.24
CA ILE A 128 10.05 -18.07 13.59
C ILE A 128 8.90 -18.74 14.34
N LYS A 129 8.97 -18.82 15.67
CA LYS A 129 7.91 -19.39 16.51
C LYS A 129 6.57 -18.70 16.25
N GLU A 130 6.54 -17.38 16.35
CA GLU A 130 5.31 -16.60 16.11
C GLU A 130 4.79 -16.80 14.69
N THR A 131 5.69 -16.81 13.69
CA THR A 131 5.31 -17.03 12.30
C THR A 131 4.71 -18.42 12.09
N LEU A 132 5.33 -19.48 12.62
CA LEU A 132 4.80 -20.83 12.54
C LEU A 132 3.44 -20.95 13.23
N LEU A 133 3.28 -20.37 14.42
CA LEU A 133 2.00 -20.35 15.13
C LEU A 133 0.90 -19.60 14.35
N SER A 134 1.27 -18.57 13.58
CA SER A 134 0.33 -17.82 12.74
C SER A 134 -0.27 -18.64 11.60
N PHE A 135 0.45 -19.67 11.12
CA PHE A 135 -0.04 -20.60 10.10
C PHE A 135 -0.98 -21.66 10.68
N VAL A 136 -0.91 -21.91 11.99
CA VAL A 136 -1.71 -22.96 12.63
C VAL A 136 -3.07 -22.41 13.06
N MET A 137 -4.13 -23.01 12.52
CA MET A 137 -5.51 -22.73 12.93
C MET A 137 -5.68 -22.85 14.46
N PRO A 138 -6.44 -21.96 15.12
CA PRO A 138 -6.60 -21.96 16.58
C PRO A 138 -7.07 -23.29 17.18
N LEU A 139 -7.86 -24.06 16.43
CA LEU A 139 -8.42 -25.33 16.88
C LEU A 139 -7.40 -26.50 16.86
N ASN A 140 -6.26 -26.34 16.19
CA ASN A 140 -5.25 -27.39 16.08
C ASN A 140 -4.27 -27.35 17.26
N VAL A 141 -4.78 -27.67 18.45
CA VAL A 141 -4.06 -27.56 19.73
C VAL A 141 -2.78 -28.40 19.73
N ARG A 142 -2.83 -29.62 19.18
CA ARG A 142 -1.67 -30.54 19.17
C ARG A 142 -0.44 -29.93 18.48
N LEU A 143 -0.63 -29.35 17.29
CA LEU A 143 0.48 -28.78 16.53
C LEU A 143 1.02 -27.50 17.21
N ARG A 144 0.13 -26.68 17.77
CA ARG A 144 0.53 -25.50 18.55
C ARG A 144 1.38 -25.87 19.76
N THR A 145 0.92 -26.83 20.56
CA THR A 145 1.65 -27.32 21.74
C THR A 145 3.02 -27.85 21.34
N GLN A 146 3.11 -28.63 20.26
CA GLN A 146 4.40 -29.13 19.76
C GLN A 146 5.39 -28.00 19.41
N ILE A 147 4.92 -26.93 18.76
CA ILE A 147 5.75 -25.76 18.45
C ILE A 147 6.16 -25.02 19.73
N GLU A 148 5.22 -24.84 20.66
CA GLU A 148 5.47 -24.14 21.93
C GLU A 148 6.47 -24.85 22.83
N GLU A 149 6.41 -26.19 22.91
CA GLU A 149 7.29 -27.03 23.72
C GLU A 149 8.72 -27.08 23.16
N VAL A 150 8.87 -27.24 21.84
CA VAL A 150 10.22 -27.35 21.23
C VAL A 150 10.88 -25.98 21.09
N LEU A 151 10.11 -24.93 20.74
CA LEU A 151 10.59 -23.55 20.68
C LEU A 151 10.28 -22.80 21.99
N ASP A 152 10.66 -23.39 23.13
CA ASP A 152 10.61 -22.73 24.44
C ASP A 152 11.78 -21.74 24.57
N LEU A 153 11.51 -20.45 24.34
CA LEU A 153 12.55 -19.41 24.34
C LEU A 153 13.25 -19.26 25.70
N PRO A 154 12.55 -19.22 26.85
CA PRO A 154 13.22 -19.27 28.16
C PRO A 154 14.18 -20.45 28.31
N LEU A 155 13.76 -21.66 27.92
CA LEU A 155 14.61 -22.84 28.04
C LEU A 155 15.81 -22.76 27.09
N ILE A 156 15.60 -22.37 25.84
CA ILE A 156 16.66 -22.20 24.83
C ILE A 156 17.66 -21.14 25.30
N GLN A 157 17.20 -20.04 25.89
CA GLN A 157 18.08 -19.02 26.44
C GLN A 157 18.96 -19.58 27.57
N GLN A 158 18.38 -20.37 28.49
CA GLN A 158 19.16 -21.01 29.56
C GLN A 158 20.17 -22.03 29.02
N GLN A 159 19.83 -22.76 27.96
CA GLN A 159 20.76 -23.68 27.29
C GLN A 159 21.90 -22.91 26.61
N ALA A 160 21.58 -21.80 25.95
CA ALA A 160 22.53 -20.92 25.28
C ALA A 160 23.55 -20.31 26.26
N GLU A 161 23.10 -19.83 27.43
CA GLU A 161 23.99 -19.31 28.49
C GLU A 161 24.99 -20.35 29.02
N LYS A 162 24.67 -21.64 28.88
CA LYS A 162 25.52 -22.76 29.28
C LYS A 162 26.29 -23.40 28.11
N GLY A 163 26.17 -22.85 26.90
CA GLY A 163 26.78 -23.41 25.68
C GLY A 163 26.24 -24.79 25.29
N ALA A 164 25.02 -25.13 25.70
CA ALA A 164 24.39 -26.43 25.49
C ALA A 164 23.26 -26.40 24.44
N VAL A 165 23.06 -25.28 23.76
CA VAL A 165 22.01 -25.14 22.74
C VAL A 165 22.39 -25.90 21.47
N ASP A 166 21.49 -26.76 20.99
CA ASP A 166 21.67 -27.46 19.71
C ASP A 166 20.89 -26.75 18.61
N ILE A 167 21.58 -25.86 17.89
CA ILE A 167 21.00 -25.07 16.80
C ILE A 167 20.63 -25.97 15.61
N GLY A 168 21.36 -27.07 15.39
CA GLY A 168 21.10 -28.01 14.31
C GLY A 168 19.76 -28.72 14.50
N GLN A 169 19.50 -29.25 15.69
CA GLN A 169 18.23 -29.88 16.04
C GLN A 169 17.06 -28.90 15.93
N LEU A 170 17.22 -27.68 16.45
CA LEU A 170 16.19 -26.64 16.35
C LEU A 170 15.87 -26.30 14.88
N SER A 171 16.90 -26.14 14.05
CA SER A 171 16.73 -25.82 12.63
C SER A 171 16.04 -26.95 11.86
N GLN A 172 16.38 -28.21 12.15
CA GLN A 172 15.71 -29.38 11.55
C GLN A 172 14.23 -29.45 11.95
N PHE A 173 13.92 -29.18 13.22
CA PHE A 173 12.55 -29.11 13.69
C PHE A 173 11.76 -28.01 12.96
N ILE A 174 12.34 -26.82 12.80
CA ILE A 174 11.72 -25.70 12.08
C ILE A 174 11.43 -26.09 10.63
N VAL A 175 12.41 -26.64 9.90
CA VAL A 175 12.23 -27.06 8.50
C VAL A 175 11.17 -28.16 8.38
N MET A 176 11.12 -29.10 9.33
CA MET A 176 10.08 -30.12 9.40
C MET A 176 8.69 -29.50 9.61
N MET A 177 8.57 -28.55 10.56
CA MET A 177 7.32 -27.84 10.81
C MET A 177 6.86 -27.05 9.59
N MET A 178 7.77 -26.35 8.90
CA MET A 178 7.47 -25.65 7.66
C MET A 178 6.94 -26.61 6.58
N GLY A 179 7.61 -27.75 6.38
CA GLY A 179 7.18 -28.77 5.42
C GLY A 179 5.81 -29.37 5.69
N SER A 180 5.39 -29.41 6.96
CA SER A 180 4.04 -29.90 7.32
C SER A 180 2.92 -28.87 7.12
N GLN A 181 3.28 -27.59 6.94
CA GLN A 181 2.34 -26.48 6.91
C GLN A 181 2.35 -25.71 5.58
N CYS A 182 3.35 -25.92 4.73
CA CYS A 182 3.46 -25.24 3.45
C CYS A 182 2.50 -25.79 2.39
N ALA A 183 2.21 -24.96 1.39
CA ALA A 183 1.50 -25.42 0.20
C ALA A 183 2.40 -26.36 -0.64
N PRO A 184 1.83 -27.30 -1.41
CA PRO A 184 2.62 -28.25 -2.22
C PRO A 184 3.60 -27.60 -3.20
N CYS A 185 3.34 -26.37 -3.64
CA CYS A 185 4.26 -25.62 -4.50
C CYS A 185 5.60 -25.26 -3.82
N ARG A 186 5.71 -25.40 -2.49
CA ARG A 186 6.92 -25.10 -1.70
C ARG A 186 7.72 -26.32 -1.31
N ASP A 187 7.29 -27.53 -1.68
CA ASP A 187 7.98 -28.77 -1.32
C ASP A 187 9.45 -28.78 -1.82
N GLU A 188 9.70 -28.20 -3.00
CA GLU A 188 11.06 -28.01 -3.54
C GLU A 188 11.91 -27.06 -2.70
N ASP A 189 11.32 -25.96 -2.23
CA ASP A 189 12.02 -24.98 -1.39
C ASP A 189 12.38 -25.61 -0.04
N ILE A 190 11.46 -26.39 0.56
CA ILE A 190 11.73 -27.16 1.80
C ILE A 190 12.83 -28.19 1.59
N ARG A 191 12.90 -28.83 0.42
CA ARG A 191 13.99 -29.78 0.11
C ARG A 191 15.35 -29.08 0.08
N LYS A 192 15.45 -27.92 -0.59
CA LYS A 192 16.67 -27.11 -0.62
C LYS A 192 17.12 -26.69 0.77
N LEU A 193 16.19 -26.35 1.67
CA LEU A 193 16.54 -26.03 3.06
C LEU A 193 17.27 -27.18 3.77
N LYS A 194 16.91 -28.43 3.47
CA LYS A 194 17.55 -29.60 4.09
C LYS A 194 18.98 -29.85 3.59
N GLU A 195 19.36 -29.27 2.46
CA GLU A 195 20.70 -29.42 1.86
C GLU A 195 21.72 -28.43 2.45
N ILE A 196 21.26 -27.37 3.12
CA ILE A 196 22.12 -26.34 3.69
C ILE A 196 22.67 -26.81 5.05
N THR A 197 23.98 -26.92 5.14
CA THR A 197 24.68 -27.33 6.39
C THR A 197 24.98 -26.16 7.31
N GLU A 198 25.29 -25.00 6.74
CA GLU A 198 25.72 -23.82 7.48
C GLU A 198 24.52 -23.13 8.16
N ILE A 199 24.65 -22.84 9.46
CA ILE A 199 23.56 -22.33 10.29
C ILE A 199 23.03 -20.97 9.82
N VAL A 200 23.92 -19.99 9.57
CA VAL A 200 23.49 -18.64 9.17
C VAL A 200 22.84 -18.62 7.78
N PRO A 201 23.42 -19.27 6.74
CA PRO A 201 22.74 -19.46 5.45
C PRO A 201 21.41 -20.19 5.56
N LEU A 202 21.31 -21.21 6.42
CA LEU A 202 20.07 -21.95 6.64
C LEU A 202 18.98 -21.05 7.24
N LEU A 203 19.30 -20.28 8.28
CA LEU A 203 18.35 -19.34 8.90
C LEU A 203 17.90 -18.27 7.90
N LYS A 204 18.81 -17.71 7.10
CA LYS A 204 18.46 -16.78 6.00
C LYS A 204 17.46 -17.39 5.01
N ALA A 205 17.71 -18.63 4.60
CA ALA A 205 16.85 -19.33 3.66
C ALA A 205 15.49 -19.67 4.27
N ILE A 206 15.46 -20.07 5.56
CA ILE A 206 14.22 -20.28 6.33
C ILE A 206 13.35 -19.03 6.29
N PHE A 207 13.88 -17.85 6.62
CA PHE A 207 13.11 -16.59 6.59
C PHE A 207 12.58 -16.28 5.20
N SER A 208 13.40 -16.50 4.16
CA SER A 208 12.98 -16.28 2.77
C SER A 208 11.79 -17.16 2.39
N VAL A 209 11.79 -18.44 2.80
CA VAL A 209 10.67 -19.36 2.55
C VAL A 209 9.47 -19.04 3.43
N LEU A 210 9.66 -18.65 4.69
CA LEU A 210 8.57 -18.22 5.57
C LEU A 210 7.82 -17.01 5.01
N ASP A 211 8.52 -16.03 4.43
CA ASP A 211 7.87 -14.87 3.80
C ASP A 211 7.05 -15.27 2.56
N LEU A 212 7.53 -16.24 1.79
CA LEU A 212 6.76 -16.83 0.70
C LEU A 212 5.52 -17.57 1.21
N MET A 213 5.65 -18.35 2.29
CA MET A 213 4.51 -19.02 2.93
C MET A 213 3.46 -18.03 3.45
N LYS A 214 3.87 -16.87 4.01
CA LYS A 214 2.94 -15.80 4.41
C LYS A 214 2.14 -15.28 3.21
N LEU A 215 2.79 -15.08 2.07
CA LEU A 215 2.12 -14.66 0.84
C LEU A 215 1.17 -15.73 0.30
N ASP A 216 1.59 -17.00 0.33
CA ASP A 216 0.75 -18.12 -0.08
C ASP A 216 -0.52 -18.17 0.79
N MET A 217 -0.40 -18.00 2.11
CA MET A 217 -1.54 -17.96 3.03
C MET A 217 -2.46 -16.75 2.78
N ALA A 218 -1.89 -15.56 2.56
CA ALA A 218 -2.67 -14.36 2.26
C ALA A 218 -3.46 -14.52 0.95
N ASN A 219 -2.83 -15.04 -0.10
CA ASN A 219 -3.46 -15.29 -1.40
C ASN A 219 -4.53 -16.39 -1.31
N PHE A 220 -4.28 -17.45 -0.54
CA PHE A 220 -5.27 -18.49 -0.27
C PHE A 220 -6.48 -17.94 0.50
N ALA A 221 -6.26 -17.12 1.53
CA ALA A 221 -7.32 -16.50 2.31
C ALA A 221 -8.18 -15.57 1.44
N LEU A 222 -7.57 -14.72 0.61
CA LEU A 222 -8.30 -13.87 -0.33
C LEU A 222 -9.15 -14.70 -1.31
N THR A 223 -8.58 -15.76 -1.87
CA THR A 223 -9.30 -16.66 -2.79
C THR A 223 -10.49 -17.32 -2.10
N SER A 224 -10.31 -17.74 -0.84
CA SER A 224 -11.36 -18.38 -0.05
C SER A 224 -12.47 -17.41 0.35
N LEU A 225 -12.15 -16.14 0.62
CA LEU A 225 -13.12 -15.11 1.01
C LEU A 225 -13.87 -14.51 -0.19
N ARG A 226 -13.29 -14.54 -1.40
CA ARG A 226 -13.84 -13.88 -2.59
C ARG A 226 -15.33 -14.18 -2.84
N PRO A 227 -15.85 -15.42 -2.74
CA PRO A 227 -17.28 -15.68 -2.94
C PRO A 227 -18.19 -14.94 -1.95
N HIS A 228 -17.73 -14.74 -0.72
CA HIS A 228 -18.46 -13.98 0.31
C HIS A 228 -18.38 -12.48 0.06
N LEU A 229 -17.20 -11.98 -0.36
CA LEU A 229 -17.02 -10.56 -0.71
C LEU A 229 -17.89 -10.16 -1.92
N MET A 230 -18.03 -11.04 -2.90
CA MET A 230 -18.89 -10.82 -4.06
C MET A 230 -20.35 -10.59 -3.67
N GLN A 231 -20.87 -11.28 -2.66
CA GLN A 231 -22.26 -11.13 -2.21
C GLN A 231 -22.57 -9.73 -1.66
N GLN A 232 -21.57 -9.05 -1.11
CA GLN A 232 -21.71 -7.71 -0.50
C GLN A 232 -21.17 -6.58 -1.39
N SER A 233 -20.60 -6.93 -2.55
CA SER A 233 -19.89 -5.99 -3.44
C SER A 233 -20.75 -4.81 -3.89
N VAL A 234 -21.99 -5.08 -4.33
CA VAL A 234 -22.90 -4.05 -4.86
C VAL A 234 -23.25 -3.00 -3.80
N GLU A 235 -23.56 -3.43 -2.58
CA GLU A 235 -23.90 -2.51 -1.48
C GLU A 235 -22.68 -1.69 -1.07
N TYR A 236 -21.50 -2.33 -0.99
CA TYR A 236 -20.25 -1.67 -0.68
C TYR A 236 -19.90 -0.59 -1.72
N GLU A 237 -19.89 -0.94 -3.01
CA GLU A 237 -19.57 -0.01 -4.09
C GLU A 237 -20.56 1.16 -4.14
N ARG A 238 -21.86 0.88 -4.00
CA ARG A 238 -22.90 1.93 -3.97
C ARG A 238 -22.71 2.88 -2.80
N SER A 239 -22.49 2.35 -1.60
CA SER A 239 -22.27 3.16 -0.39
C SER A 239 -21.02 4.03 -0.54
N LYS A 240 -19.91 3.48 -1.03
CA LYS A 240 -18.67 4.25 -1.23
C LYS A 240 -18.73 5.26 -2.36
N PHE A 241 -19.41 4.93 -3.45
CA PHE A 241 -19.67 5.89 -4.52
C PHE A 241 -20.56 7.04 -4.05
N GLN A 242 -21.59 6.76 -3.25
CA GLN A 242 -22.45 7.79 -2.68
C GLN A 242 -21.68 8.72 -1.73
N GLU A 243 -20.87 8.17 -0.82
CA GLU A 243 -19.96 8.95 0.04
C GLU A 243 -19.01 9.83 -0.77
N PHE A 244 -18.51 9.33 -1.90
CA PHE A 244 -17.64 10.06 -2.80
C PHE A 244 -18.36 11.23 -3.48
N VAL A 245 -19.57 11.00 -4.02
CA VAL A 245 -20.37 12.04 -4.68
C VAL A 245 -20.78 13.14 -3.71
N GLU A 246 -21.08 12.81 -2.45
CA GLU A 246 -21.47 13.78 -1.43
C GLU A 246 -20.32 14.70 -0.99
N LYS A 247 -19.08 14.22 -1.08
CA LYS A 247 -17.88 14.98 -0.72
C LYS A 247 -17.37 15.89 -1.85
N GLN A 248 -17.86 15.74 -3.08
CA GLN A 248 -17.43 16.61 -4.18
C GLN A 248 -18.26 17.91 -4.27
N PRO A 249 -17.62 19.08 -4.43
CA PRO A 249 -18.34 20.31 -4.72
C PRO A 249 -18.73 20.35 -6.20
N SER A 250 -20.04 20.42 -6.45
CA SER A 250 -20.72 20.55 -7.76
C SER A 250 -20.69 19.31 -8.67
N LYS A 251 -21.90 18.88 -9.07
CA LYS A 251 -22.19 17.66 -9.83
C LYS A 251 -21.75 17.69 -11.31
N GLU A 252 -21.09 18.76 -11.75
CA GLU A 252 -20.78 19.03 -13.16
C GLU A 252 -19.34 18.61 -13.55
N SER A 253 -18.40 18.51 -12.60
CA SER A 253 -17.00 18.17 -12.89
C SER A 253 -16.73 16.65 -13.02
N LEU A 254 -17.68 15.82 -12.58
CA LEU A 254 -17.55 14.34 -12.53
C LEU A 254 -17.32 13.69 -13.90
N PHE A 255 -18.02 14.14 -14.94
CA PHE A 255 -17.95 13.51 -16.26
C PHE A 255 -16.63 13.82 -16.99
N HIS A 256 -15.97 14.92 -16.68
CA HIS A 256 -14.71 15.30 -17.33
C HIS A 256 -13.51 14.55 -16.74
N GLU A 257 -13.43 14.39 -15.41
CA GLU A 257 -12.28 13.73 -14.75
C GLU A 257 -12.31 12.20 -14.86
N ILE A 258 -13.50 11.57 -14.84
CA ILE A 258 -13.61 10.09 -14.97
C ILE A 258 -13.22 9.62 -16.38
N SER A 259 -13.49 10.42 -17.42
CA SER A 259 -13.10 10.10 -18.80
C SER A 259 -11.58 10.01 -19.01
N HIS A 260 -10.79 10.67 -18.15
CA HIS A 260 -9.33 10.65 -18.21
C HIS A 260 -8.70 9.46 -17.47
N PHE A 261 -9.45 8.82 -16.55
CA PHE A 261 -8.97 7.68 -15.75
C PHE A 261 -9.34 6.31 -16.34
N ILE A 262 -10.21 6.26 -17.35
CA ILE A 262 -10.49 5.05 -18.13
C ILE A 262 -10.15 5.32 -19.60
N PRO A 263 -8.88 5.17 -20.01
CA PRO A 263 -8.56 5.11 -21.43
C PRO A 263 -9.05 3.77 -21.99
N ASN A 264 -10.17 3.82 -22.71
CA ASN A 264 -10.75 2.78 -23.58
C ASN A 264 -11.21 1.48 -22.89
N ILE A 265 -12.54 1.39 -22.68
CA ILE A 265 -13.30 0.17 -23.03
C ILE A 265 -13.73 0.33 -24.48
#